data_AF-A0A5B7BDM3-F1
#
_entry.id   AF-A0A5B7BDM3-F1
#
_cell.length_a   1.000
_cell.length_b   1.000
_cell.length_c   1.000
_cell.angle_alpha   90.00
_cell.angle_beta   90.00
_cell.angle_gamma   90.00
#
_symmetry.space_group_name_H-M   'P 1'
#
loop_
_entity.id
_entity.type
_entity.pdbx_description
1 polymer ?
#
loop_
_entity_poly.entity_id
_entity_poly.type
_entity_poly.pdbx_seq_one_letter_code
_entity_poly.pdbx_strand_id
1 'polypeptide(L)'
;MKGKLEPSERQKLIEEGKSIKEGLVTLEEDLLKLTDELQKEAQCIPNMAHPDVPIGGEDCSTLRKMVGSPREFSFPLKDHLQLGKDLDLFDFDAAAEVSGSKFYYLKNEAVMLEMGLINWTVSEVMRRGFTPLTTPEIVRSSVVEKCGFQPRGTNTQVYSIEGSDQCLIGTAEVPVGGIHMDSILAESSLPLK
;
A
#
# COMPACT_ATOMS: atom_id res chain seq x y z
N MET A 1 -23.07 -44.83 -39.92
CA MET A 1 -24.51 -44.64 -40.22
C MET A 1 -25.07 -43.60 -39.26
N LYS A 2 -25.16 -42.32 -39.66
CA LYS A 2 -25.99 -41.34 -38.93
C LYS A 2 -27.41 -41.48 -39.48
N GLY A 3 -28.24 -42.29 -38.83
CA GLY A 3 -29.67 -42.30 -39.13
C GLY A 3 -30.22 -40.88 -38.97
N LYS A 4 -31.10 -40.44 -39.88
CA LYS A 4 -31.81 -39.17 -39.70
C LYS A 4 -32.62 -39.29 -38.40
N LEU A 5 -32.25 -38.50 -37.39
CA LEU A 5 -33.06 -38.33 -36.18
C LEU A 5 -34.48 -37.96 -36.58
N GLU A 6 -35.46 -38.56 -35.91
CA GLU A 6 -36.86 -38.20 -36.12
C GLU A 6 -37.05 -36.69 -35.89
N PRO A 7 -37.82 -35.98 -36.73
CA PRO A 7 -37.95 -34.52 -36.64
C PRO A 7 -38.36 -34.00 -35.26
N SER A 8 -39.15 -34.78 -34.52
CA SER A 8 -39.58 -34.48 -33.16
C SER A 8 -38.45 -34.57 -32.14
N GLU A 9 -37.57 -35.57 -32.26
CA GLU A 9 -36.41 -35.78 -31.41
C GLU A 9 -35.34 -34.71 -31.68
N ARG A 10 -35.14 -34.36 -32.96
CA ARG A 10 -34.29 -33.23 -33.35
C ARG A 10 -34.77 -31.91 -32.75
N GLN A 11 -36.08 -31.65 -32.77
CA GLN A 11 -36.64 -30.42 -32.21
C GLN A 11 -36.47 -30.35 -30.68
N LYS A 12 -36.61 -31.48 -29.97
CA LYS A 12 -36.34 -31.55 -28.52
C LYS A 12 -34.89 -31.21 -28.19
N LEU A 13 -33.93 -31.80 -28.89
CA LEU A 13 -32.49 -31.52 -28.67
C LEU A 13 -32.12 -30.07 -28.99
N ILE A 14 -32.77 -29.45 -29.99
CA ILE A 14 -32.58 -28.02 -30.27
C ILE A 14 -33.09 -27.16 -29.12
N GLU A 15 -34.26 -27.48 -28.57
CA GLU A 15 -34.84 -26.73 -27.46
C GLU A 15 -34.03 -26.90 -26.17
N GLU A 16 -33.56 -28.12 -25.88
CA GLU A 16 -32.65 -28.40 -24.78
C GLU A 16 -31.33 -27.63 -24.92
N GLY A 17 -30.73 -27.62 -26.12
CA GLY A 17 -29.52 -26.83 -26.38
C GLY A 17 -29.71 -25.32 -26.20
N LYS A 18 -30.89 -24.79 -26.53
CA LYS A 18 -31.23 -23.38 -26.24
C LYS A 18 -31.35 -23.12 -24.74
N SER A 19 -32.08 -23.98 -24.03
CA SER A 19 -32.23 -23.85 -22.57
C SER A 19 -30.89 -23.94 -21.85
N ILE A 20 -30.00 -24.85 -22.27
CA ILE A 20 -28.62 -24.93 -21.74
C ILE A 20 -27.85 -23.64 -22.03
N LYS A 21 -27.95 -23.10 -23.26
CA LYS A 21 -27.27 -21.86 -23.62
C LYS A 21 -27.77 -20.67 -22.78
N GLU A 22 -29.07 -20.56 -22.57
CA GLU A 22 -29.68 -19.52 -21.73
C GLU A 22 -29.22 -19.67 -20.26
N GLY A 23 -29.24 -20.87 -19.72
CA GLY A 23 -28.74 -21.15 -18.37
C GLY A 23 -27.24 -20.88 -18.22
N LEU A 24 -26.44 -21.18 -19.24
CA LEU A 24 -24.99 -20.91 -19.25
C LEU A 24 -24.69 -19.41 -19.17
N VAL A 25 -25.42 -18.58 -19.93
CA VAL A 25 -25.24 -17.11 -19.88
C VAL A 25 -25.52 -16.59 -18.46
N THR A 26 -26.60 -17.05 -17.82
CA THR A 26 -26.90 -16.67 -16.43
C THR A 26 -25.82 -17.12 -15.46
N LEU A 27 -25.36 -18.37 -15.57
CA LEU A 27 -24.31 -18.92 -14.70
C LEU A 27 -22.96 -18.20 -14.88
N GLU A 28 -22.62 -17.78 -16.10
CA GLU A 28 -21.41 -16.98 -16.36
C GLU A 28 -21.48 -15.60 -15.70
N GLU A 29 -22.63 -14.93 -15.78
CA GLU A 29 -22.84 -13.65 -15.10
C GLU A 29 -22.78 -13.79 -13.57
N ASP A 30 -23.39 -14.85 -13.03
CA ASP A 30 -23.38 -15.12 -11.59
C ASP A 30 -21.98 -15.47 -11.09
N LEU A 31 -21.22 -16.27 -11.86
CA LEU A 31 -19.84 -16.60 -11.53
C LEU A 31 -18.97 -15.35 -11.44
N LEU A 32 -19.09 -14.42 -12.39
CA LEU A 32 -18.34 -13.17 -12.38
C LEU A 32 -18.64 -12.34 -11.13
N LYS A 33 -19.92 -12.18 -10.77
CA LYS A 33 -20.34 -11.44 -9.57
C LYS A 33 -19.83 -12.10 -8.30
N LEU A 34 -20.06 -13.40 -8.14
CA LEU A 34 -19.65 -14.15 -6.96
C LEU A 34 -18.14 -14.18 -6.79
N THR A 35 -17.37 -14.22 -7.89
CA THR A 35 -15.91 -14.17 -7.83
C THR A 35 -15.41 -12.81 -7.33
N ASP A 36 -16.03 -11.71 -7.79
CA ASP A 36 -15.69 -10.36 -7.32
C ASP A 36 -16.06 -10.15 -5.85
N GLU A 37 -17.23 -10.62 -5.43
CA GLU A 37 -17.66 -10.60 -4.03
C GLU A 37 -16.74 -11.43 -3.13
N LEU A 38 -16.40 -12.65 -3.56
CA LEU A 38 -15.46 -13.52 -2.84
C LEU A 38 -14.10 -12.83 -2.69
N GLN A 39 -13.59 -12.21 -3.75
CA GLN A 39 -12.29 -11.56 -3.72
C GLN A 39 -12.29 -10.37 -2.74
N LYS A 40 -13.35 -9.56 -2.73
CA LYS A 40 -13.50 -8.44 -1.80
C LYS A 40 -13.51 -8.90 -0.34
N GLU A 41 -14.29 -9.93 -0.03
CA GLU A 41 -14.35 -10.48 1.34
C GLU A 41 -13.04 -11.16 1.74
N ALA A 42 -12.41 -11.91 0.82
CA ALA A 42 -11.13 -12.57 1.09
C ALA A 42 -10.01 -11.56 1.37
N GLN A 43 -10.01 -10.40 0.71
CA GLN A 43 -9.05 -9.32 0.94
C GLN A 43 -9.20 -8.65 2.32
N CYS A 44 -10.34 -8.80 2.98
CA CYS A 44 -10.55 -8.30 4.34
C CYS A 44 -9.89 -9.19 5.41
N ILE A 45 -9.46 -10.40 5.06
CA ILE A 45 -8.81 -11.32 5.99
C ILE A 45 -7.36 -10.84 6.19
N PRO A 46 -6.94 -10.47 7.42
CA PRO A 46 -5.59 -10.03 7.68
C PRO A 46 -4.60 -11.21 7.63
N ASN A 47 -3.31 -10.89 7.55
CA ASN A 47 -2.29 -11.91 7.77
C ASN A 47 -2.36 -12.47 9.20
N MET A 48 -1.87 -13.69 9.39
CA MET A 48 -1.78 -14.31 10.70
C MET A 48 -0.77 -13.56 11.58
N ALA A 49 -1.13 -13.32 12.84
CA ALA A 49 -0.19 -12.81 13.83
C ALA A 49 0.80 -13.92 14.26
N HIS A 50 2.06 -13.56 14.42
CA HIS A 50 3.06 -14.48 14.97
C HIS A 50 2.72 -14.83 16.44
N PRO A 51 2.94 -16.08 16.91
CA PRO A 51 2.56 -16.50 18.28
C PRO A 51 3.15 -15.66 19.41
N ASP A 52 4.31 -15.06 19.19
CA ASP A 52 4.99 -14.19 20.16
C ASP A 52 4.48 -12.74 20.20
N VAL A 53 3.53 -12.36 19.34
CA VAL A 53 2.96 -11.00 19.32
C VAL A 53 2.08 -10.80 20.57
N PRO A 54 2.29 -9.71 21.34
CA PRO A 54 1.44 -9.40 22.48
C PRO A 54 -0.04 -9.29 22.09
N ILE A 55 -0.92 -9.92 22.85
CA ILE A 55 -2.37 -9.87 22.60
C ILE A 55 -2.92 -8.58 23.21
N GLY A 56 -3.53 -7.73 22.37
CA GLY A 56 -4.20 -6.51 22.80
C GLY A 56 -4.00 -5.36 21.81
N GLY A 57 -4.35 -4.16 22.25
CA GLY A 57 -4.11 -2.92 21.51
C GLY A 57 -2.71 -2.37 21.75
N GLU A 58 -2.50 -1.10 21.36
CA GLU A 58 -1.21 -0.41 21.49
C GLU A 58 -0.68 -0.39 22.94
N ASP A 59 -1.57 -0.26 23.93
CA ASP A 59 -1.23 -0.29 25.37
C ASP A 59 -0.60 -1.62 25.83
N CYS A 60 -0.78 -2.70 25.07
CA CYS A 60 -0.20 -4.01 25.36
C CYS A 60 1.16 -4.21 24.68
N SER A 61 1.69 -3.20 23.99
CA SER A 61 3.01 -3.25 23.36
C SER A 61 4.10 -3.52 24.38
N THR A 62 5.00 -4.45 24.06
CA THR A 62 6.09 -4.83 24.96
C THR A 62 7.36 -4.07 24.59
N LEU A 63 7.93 -3.33 25.55
CA LEU A 63 9.24 -2.70 25.40
C LEU A 63 10.34 -3.77 25.33
N ARG A 64 10.92 -3.97 24.13
CA ARG A 64 11.98 -4.97 23.94
C ARG A 64 13.34 -4.53 24.48
N LYS A 65 13.73 -3.28 24.21
CA LYS A 65 15.04 -2.73 24.60
C LYS A 65 15.02 -1.21 24.56
N MET A 66 15.57 -0.58 25.60
CA MET A 66 15.95 0.83 25.58
C MET A 66 17.44 0.95 25.29
N VAL A 67 17.82 1.89 24.43
CA VAL A 67 19.23 2.18 24.11
C VAL A 67 19.51 3.63 24.46
N GLY A 68 20.55 3.85 25.27
CA GLY A 68 20.84 5.17 25.85
C GLY A 68 19.90 5.54 27.00
N SER A 69 19.95 6.81 27.41
CA SER A 69 19.08 7.39 28.44
C SER A 69 18.61 8.76 27.98
N PRO A 70 17.40 9.21 28.37
CA PRO A 70 16.98 10.60 28.15
C PRO A 70 18.02 11.56 28.71
N ARG A 71 18.30 12.63 27.95
CA ARG A 71 19.27 13.64 28.37
C ARG A 71 18.66 14.53 29.46
N GLU A 72 19.43 14.79 30.52
CA GLU A 72 19.09 15.78 31.53
C GLU A 72 19.55 17.17 31.11
N PHE A 73 18.70 18.17 31.35
CA PHE A 73 18.97 19.56 31.01
C PHE A 73 18.76 20.43 32.24
N SER A 74 19.67 21.39 32.44
CA SER A 74 19.62 22.35 33.56
C SER A 74 18.80 23.60 33.24
N PHE A 75 17.99 23.58 32.18
CA PHE A 75 17.21 24.72 31.69
C PHE A 75 15.83 24.27 31.20
N PRO A 76 14.83 25.18 31.11
CA PRO A 76 13.51 24.87 30.58
C PRO A 76 13.57 24.39 29.13
N LEU A 77 12.99 23.23 28.85
CA LEU A 77 12.99 22.64 27.52
C LEU A 77 12.00 23.36 26.61
N LYS A 78 12.47 23.68 25.41
CA LYS A 78 11.64 24.07 24.27
C LYS A 78 11.37 22.82 23.44
N ASP A 79 10.14 22.69 22.95
CA ASP A 79 9.84 21.65 21.97
C ASP A 79 10.43 22.00 20.59
N HIS A 80 10.32 21.07 19.65
CA HIS A 80 10.87 21.24 18.31
C HIS A 80 10.21 22.38 17.53
N LEU A 81 8.94 22.73 17.80
CA LEU A 81 8.23 23.81 17.12
C LEU A 81 8.76 25.16 17.59
N GLN A 82 8.89 25.35 18.90
CA GLN A 82 9.44 26.58 19.47
C GLN A 82 10.90 26.78 19.07
N LEU A 83 11.72 25.71 19.12
CA LEU A 83 13.11 25.77 18.66
C LEU A 83 13.20 26.10 17.17
N GLY A 84 12.39 25.43 16.35
CA GLY A 84 12.36 25.68 14.92
C GLY A 84 11.97 27.11 14.58
N LYS A 85 10.99 27.67 15.29
CA LYS A 85 10.58 29.07 15.11
C LYS A 85 11.67 30.06 15.54
N ASP A 86 12.28 29.85 16.71
CA ASP A 86 13.32 30.74 17.24
C ASP A 86 14.56 30.79 16.34
N LEU A 87 14.85 29.68 15.65
CA LEU A 87 15.99 29.51 14.75
C LEU A 87 15.63 29.74 13.27
N ASP A 88 14.40 30.12 12.96
CA ASP A 88 13.89 30.31 11.60
C ASP A 88 14.09 29.09 10.67
N LEU A 89 13.79 27.89 11.19
CA LEU A 89 14.00 26.61 10.52
C LEU A 89 12.76 26.08 9.79
N PHE A 90 11.57 26.55 10.15
CA PHE A 90 10.31 26.12 9.53
C PHE A 90 9.41 27.32 9.26
N ASP A 91 8.60 27.24 8.21
CA ASP A 91 7.51 28.20 7.96
C ASP A 91 6.19 27.45 7.76
N PHE A 92 5.40 27.39 8.83
CA PHE A 92 4.08 26.75 8.83
C PHE A 92 2.98 27.70 8.33
N ASP A 93 3.13 29.01 8.54
CA ASP A 93 2.11 29.98 8.15
C ASP A 93 2.08 30.12 6.62
N ALA A 94 3.24 30.23 5.98
CA ALA A 94 3.32 30.24 4.51
C ALA A 94 2.86 28.92 3.91
N ALA A 95 3.22 27.78 4.51
CA ALA A 95 2.79 26.47 4.03
C ALA A 95 1.28 26.25 4.18
N ALA A 96 0.68 26.75 5.27
CA ALA A 96 -0.76 26.69 5.48
C ALA A 96 -1.53 27.52 4.45
N GLU A 97 -1.04 28.71 4.11
CA GLU A 97 -1.63 29.55 3.05
C GLU A 97 -1.54 28.88 1.67
N VAL A 98 -0.43 28.20 1.38
CA VAL A 98 -0.18 27.61 0.04
C VAL A 98 -0.81 26.22 -0.12
N SER A 99 -0.79 25.38 0.91
CA SER A 99 -1.12 23.95 0.81
C SER A 99 -2.13 23.47 1.87
N GLY A 100 -2.54 24.34 2.79
CA GLY A 100 -3.47 24.02 3.87
C GLY A 100 -2.79 23.44 5.11
N SER A 101 -3.60 22.97 6.07
CA SER A 101 -3.09 22.47 7.35
C SER A 101 -2.14 21.29 7.20
N LYS A 102 -1.17 21.17 8.12
CA LYS A 102 -0.18 20.07 8.22
C LYS A 102 0.97 20.10 7.19
N PHE A 103 1.01 21.10 6.31
CA PHE A 103 2.18 21.37 5.47
C PHE A 103 3.17 22.31 6.17
N TYR A 104 4.44 22.26 5.74
CA TYR A 104 5.52 23.10 6.25
C TYR A 104 6.57 23.35 5.16
N TYR A 105 7.24 24.49 5.23
CA TYR A 105 8.53 24.68 4.57
C TYR A 105 9.66 24.39 5.56
N LEU A 106 10.71 23.69 5.11
CA LEU A 106 12.01 23.69 5.78
C LEU A 106 12.84 24.89 5.32
N LYS A 107 13.61 25.48 6.23
CA LYS A 107 14.48 26.63 5.99
C LYS A 107 15.86 26.43 6.59
N ASN A 108 16.83 27.16 6.03
CA ASN A 108 18.19 27.29 6.56
C ASN A 108 18.83 25.94 6.91
N GLU A 109 19.37 25.78 8.12
CA GLU A 109 20.07 24.57 8.56
C GLU A 109 19.16 23.34 8.59
N ALA A 110 17.83 23.48 8.68
CA ALA A 110 16.93 22.33 8.66
C ALA A 110 16.86 21.64 7.29
N VAL A 111 16.99 22.41 6.19
CA VAL A 111 17.11 21.83 4.84
C VAL A 111 18.39 20.98 4.75
N MET A 112 19.51 21.53 5.21
CA MET A 112 20.79 20.82 5.21
C MET A 112 20.75 19.58 6.12
N LEU A 113 20.05 19.66 7.25
CA LEU A 113 19.86 18.54 8.16
C LEU A 113 19.03 17.42 7.51
N GLU A 114 17.92 17.74 6.86
CA GLU A 114 17.09 16.76 6.15
C GLU A 114 17.91 16.03 5.07
N MET A 115 18.59 16.78 4.20
CA MET A 115 19.47 16.19 3.18
C MET A 115 20.57 15.33 3.80
N GLY A 116 21.15 15.77 4.92
CA GLY A 116 22.16 15.04 5.66
C GLY A 116 21.65 13.71 6.21
N LEU A 117 20.45 13.69 6.80
CA LEU A 117 19.81 12.49 7.33
C LEU A 117 19.49 11.47 6.23
N ILE A 118 18.93 11.94 5.10
CA ILE A 118 18.64 11.09 3.94
C ILE A 118 19.94 10.47 3.40
N ASN A 119 20.94 11.29 3.10
CA ASN A 119 22.21 10.83 2.53
C ASN A 119 22.97 9.88 3.46
N TRP A 120 23.00 10.17 4.77
CA TRP A 120 23.63 9.31 5.76
C TRP A 120 22.92 7.95 5.82
N THR A 121 21.58 7.95 5.87
CA THR A 121 20.78 6.72 5.94
C THR A 121 21.01 5.85 4.71
N VAL A 122 20.90 6.43 3.51
CA VAL A 122 21.14 5.72 2.24
C VAL A 122 22.57 5.15 2.20
N SER A 123 23.57 5.95 2.57
CA SER A 123 24.97 5.50 2.59
C SER A 123 25.19 4.34 3.56
N GLU A 124 24.59 4.40 4.76
CA GLU A 124 24.73 3.37 5.77
C GLU A 124 24.07 2.05 5.36
N VAL A 125 22.86 2.08 4.78
CA VAL A 125 22.19 0.86 4.32
C VAL A 125 22.87 0.27 3.08
N MET A 126 23.39 1.10 2.17
CA MET A 126 24.20 0.64 1.04
C MET A 126 25.44 -0.12 1.51
N ARG A 127 26.13 0.36 2.56
CA ARG A 127 27.27 -0.36 3.15
C ARG A 127 26.89 -1.71 3.75
N ARG A 128 25.60 -1.93 4.06
CA ARG A 128 25.04 -3.20 4.54
C ARG A 128 24.52 -4.10 3.42
N GLY A 129 24.72 -3.70 2.16
CA GLY A 129 24.40 -4.48 0.96
C GLY A 129 22.97 -4.30 0.45
N PHE A 130 22.28 -3.22 0.85
CA PHE A 130 20.98 -2.86 0.25
C PHE A 130 21.19 -2.16 -1.10
N THR A 131 20.33 -2.46 -2.06
CA THR A 131 20.32 -1.81 -3.37
C THR A 131 19.52 -0.51 -3.28
N PRO A 132 20.13 0.67 -3.51
CA PRO A 132 19.39 1.92 -3.43
C PRO A 132 18.44 2.05 -4.63
N LEU A 133 17.21 2.47 -4.35
CA LEU A 133 16.17 2.70 -5.35
C LEU A 133 15.59 4.10 -5.18
N THR A 134 15.31 4.76 -6.30
CA THR A 134 14.38 5.89 -6.36
C THR A 134 13.10 5.36 -6.99
N THR A 135 11.98 5.53 -6.29
CA THR A 135 10.69 4.95 -6.70
C THR A 135 9.79 5.99 -7.39
N PRO A 136 8.84 5.55 -8.23
CA PRO A 136 7.73 6.42 -8.64
C PRO A 136 6.86 6.79 -7.44
N GLU A 137 6.49 8.07 -7.31
CA GLU A 137 5.60 8.57 -6.25
C GLU A 137 4.11 8.40 -6.57
N ILE A 138 3.79 8.13 -7.84
CA ILE A 138 2.44 7.86 -8.33
C ILE A 138 2.40 6.42 -8.83
N VAL A 139 1.47 5.63 -8.30
CA VAL A 139 1.29 4.22 -8.63
C VAL A 139 -0.16 3.92 -8.97
N ARG A 140 -0.43 2.75 -9.58
CA ARG A 140 -1.81 2.30 -9.80
C ARG A 140 -2.44 1.90 -8.46
N SER A 141 -3.72 2.21 -8.27
CA SER A 141 -4.47 1.84 -7.06
C SER A 141 -4.44 0.34 -6.78
N SER A 142 -4.40 -0.49 -7.83
CA SER A 142 -4.30 -1.95 -7.69
C SER A 142 -3.00 -2.42 -7.04
N VAL A 143 -1.89 -1.66 -7.16
CA VAL A 143 -0.63 -1.96 -6.48
C VAL A 143 -0.76 -1.66 -4.98
N VAL A 144 -1.39 -0.52 -4.65
CA VAL A 144 -1.68 -0.12 -3.27
C VAL A 144 -2.56 -1.17 -2.56
N GLU A 145 -3.61 -1.64 -3.23
CA GLU A 145 -4.50 -2.69 -2.75
C GLU A 145 -3.78 -4.02 -2.51
N LYS A 146 -2.92 -4.43 -3.44
CA LYS A 146 -2.11 -5.66 -3.31
C LYS A 146 -1.11 -5.60 -2.14
N CYS A 147 -0.69 -4.40 -1.73
CA CYS A 147 0.13 -4.17 -0.54
C CYS A 147 -0.69 -4.09 0.76
N GLY A 148 -2.02 -4.29 0.72
CA GLY A 148 -2.90 -4.28 1.90
C GLY A 148 -3.43 -2.90 2.30
N PHE A 149 -3.17 -1.86 1.51
CA PHE A 149 -3.72 -0.53 1.73
C PHE A 149 -5.07 -0.38 1.01
N GLN A 150 -5.96 0.49 1.51
CA GLN A 150 -7.30 0.68 0.97
C GLN A 150 -7.45 2.07 0.32
N PRO A 151 -7.03 2.27 -0.93
CA PRO A 151 -6.99 3.60 -1.55
C PRO A 151 -8.38 4.21 -1.76
N ARG A 152 -9.43 3.38 -1.85
CA ARG A 152 -10.83 3.77 -2.06
C ARG A 152 -11.72 3.55 -0.82
N GLY A 153 -11.13 3.31 0.34
CA GLY A 153 -11.86 3.16 1.60
C GLY A 153 -12.49 4.48 2.07
N THR A 154 -13.53 4.40 2.91
CA THR A 154 -14.23 5.58 3.46
C THR A 154 -13.33 6.51 4.27
N ASN A 155 -12.26 5.98 4.88
CA ASN A 155 -11.25 6.72 5.63
C ASN A 155 -9.85 6.55 5.02
N THR A 156 -9.75 6.58 3.69
CA THR A 156 -8.47 6.40 2.98
C THR A 156 -7.42 7.44 3.41
N GLN A 157 -6.20 6.97 3.63
CA GLN A 157 -5.01 7.81 3.85
C GLN A 157 -4.22 8.03 2.55
N VAL A 158 -4.83 7.74 1.40
CA VAL A 158 -4.20 7.74 0.09
C VAL A 158 -4.82 8.82 -0.78
N TYR A 159 -4.00 9.74 -1.28
CA TYR A 159 -4.45 10.76 -2.24
C TYR A 159 -4.59 10.16 -3.64
N SER A 160 -5.81 10.11 -4.17
CA SER A 160 -6.10 9.60 -5.53
C SER A 160 -6.07 10.72 -6.55
N ILE A 161 -5.58 10.42 -7.75
CA ILE A 161 -5.56 11.37 -8.87
C ILE A 161 -6.91 11.28 -9.59
N GLU A 162 -7.63 12.40 -9.62
CA GLU A 162 -8.96 12.50 -10.21
C GLU A 162 -8.96 12.08 -11.69
N GLY A 163 -9.95 11.28 -12.09
CA GLY A 163 -10.09 10.80 -13.47
C GLY A 163 -9.10 9.71 -13.88
N SER A 164 -8.39 9.08 -12.94
CA SER A 164 -7.41 8.03 -13.23
C SER A 164 -7.50 6.84 -12.27
N ASP A 165 -6.78 5.76 -12.59
CA ASP A 165 -6.57 4.60 -11.71
C ASP A 165 -5.30 4.75 -10.84
N GLN A 166 -4.84 5.98 -10.62
CA GLN A 166 -3.57 6.27 -9.96
C GLN A 166 -3.73 7.02 -8.63
N CYS A 167 -2.74 6.88 -7.75
CA CYS A 167 -2.69 7.56 -6.47
C CYS A 167 -1.24 7.80 -6.01
N LEU A 168 -1.07 8.76 -5.10
CA LEU A 168 0.19 9.04 -4.42
C LEU A 168 0.49 7.96 -3.38
N ILE A 169 1.76 7.60 -3.26
CA ILE A 169 2.23 6.66 -2.25
C ILE A 169 2.41 7.35 -0.90
N GLY A 170 2.13 6.64 0.19
CA GLY A 170 2.48 7.08 1.54
C GLY A 170 3.84 6.55 2.03
N THR A 171 4.43 5.61 1.27
CA THR A 171 5.71 4.95 1.58
C THR A 171 6.28 4.31 0.32
N ALA A 172 7.61 4.28 0.19
CA ALA A 172 8.33 3.59 -0.89
C ALA A 172 8.13 2.06 -0.86
N GLU A 173 7.59 1.50 0.23
CA GLU A 173 7.22 0.07 0.31
C GLU A 173 6.27 -0.35 -0.82
N VAL A 174 5.29 0.49 -1.16
CA VAL A 174 4.29 0.17 -2.19
C VAL A 174 4.93 -0.04 -3.57
N PRO A 175 5.69 0.91 -4.13
CA PRO A 175 6.35 0.71 -5.41
C PRO A 175 7.43 -0.38 -5.35
N VAL A 176 8.15 -0.54 -4.22
CA VAL A 176 9.13 -1.62 -4.06
C VAL A 176 8.47 -3.00 -4.07
N GLY A 177 7.35 -3.17 -3.35
CA GLY A 177 6.55 -4.39 -3.36
C GLY A 177 5.99 -4.71 -4.74
N GLY A 178 5.76 -3.69 -5.57
CA GLY A 178 5.34 -3.84 -6.96
C GLY A 178 6.42 -4.27 -7.96
N ILE A 179 7.72 -4.16 -7.65
CA ILE A 179 8.82 -4.39 -8.62
C ILE A 179 8.78 -5.80 -9.21
N HIS A 180 8.43 -6.79 -8.40
CA HIS A 180 8.40 -8.20 -8.79
C HIS A 180 6.98 -8.75 -8.94
N MET A 181 5.98 -7.86 -9.00
CA MET A 181 4.59 -8.25 -9.23
C MET A 181 4.47 -9.08 -10.51
N ASP A 182 3.75 -10.18 -10.43
CA ASP A 182 3.49 -11.11 -11.55
C ASP A 182 4.78 -11.70 -12.19
N SER A 183 5.89 -11.73 -11.43
CA SER A 183 7.18 -12.30 -11.85
C SER A 183 7.60 -13.50 -11.01
N ILE A 184 8.42 -14.40 -11.59
CA ILE A 184 9.02 -15.54 -10.88
C ILE A 184 10.48 -15.19 -10.58
N LEU A 185 10.85 -15.20 -9.30
CA LEU A 185 12.22 -14.97 -8.85
C LEU A 185 13.02 -16.27 -8.82
N ALA A 186 14.30 -16.20 -9.19
CA ALA A 186 15.22 -17.32 -9.02
C ALA A 186 15.61 -17.45 -7.54
N GLU A 187 15.64 -18.67 -7.01
CA GLU A 187 16.05 -18.89 -5.61
C GLU A 187 17.45 -18.34 -5.33
N SER A 188 18.36 -18.44 -6.30
CA SER A 188 19.73 -17.93 -6.20
C SER A 188 19.85 -16.41 -6.06
N SER A 189 18.79 -15.63 -6.34
CA SER A 189 18.80 -14.18 -6.12
C SER A 189 18.32 -13.77 -4.73
N LEU A 190 17.89 -14.72 -3.89
CA LEU A 190 17.36 -14.42 -2.55
C LEU A 190 18.47 -14.45 -1.47
N PRO A 191 18.39 -13.61 -0.43
CA PRO A 191 17.40 -12.55 -0.23
C PRO A 191 17.72 -11.30 -1.05
N LEU A 192 16.67 -10.67 -1.61
CA LEU A 192 16.79 -9.35 -2.20
C LEU A 192 16.81 -8.28 -1.10
N LYS A 193 17.71 -7.31 -1.24
CA LYS A 193 17.91 -6.19 -0.32
C LYS A 193 18.10 -4.91 -1.09
#